data_AF-A0A4R1M299-F1
#
_entry.id   AF-A0A4R1M299-F1
#
_cell.length_a   1.000
_cell.length_b   1.000
_cell.length_c   1.000
_cell.angle_alpha   90.00
_cell.angle_beta   90.00
_cell.angle_gamma   90.00
#
_symmetry.space_group_name_H-M   'P 1'
#
loop_
_entity.id
_entity.type
_entity.pdbx_description
1 polymer ?
#
loop_
_entity_poly.entity_id
_entity_poly.type
_entity_poly.pdbx_seq_one_letter_code
_entity_poly.pdbx_strand_id
1 'polypeptide(L)'
;MKANIFTLCLLIWFSGNLSAQPKKDITISSSQGGGSYIQFNNQNDLDNGGTSIGNIQIQFAIPGGNNEKNWKLTVQVTSPITVNNTTLDPQYVLVKHNPSLSSEPTFANAINAPQVYIPMNYNEVTLIASSATPLKAPPYYSVNIRYDLKIQGGPQLVELQNGSYPCQLTFRLYNSGGVLMSSSSTTYGFGKYFNGSGGGGGGGGTPLTSLTLVNGAQNTSLDFNGPADYITGASLTISNGLRTQSTEPYQIKVKSSTANFSSSQTSIIPVSAIKLQSTNGAPAPSNVTHNTISLDNIGKTLMIKDGWTDPNPVYYNLKYFTMPNDTNFSNARSGNYTTTLTYTMEPK
;
A
#
# COMPACT_ATOMS: atom_id res chain seq x y z
N MET A 1 -38.44 86.11 -45.74
CA MET A 1 -37.67 85.12 -46.51
C MET A 1 -36.19 85.28 -46.15
N LYS A 2 -35.52 84.16 -45.85
CA LYS A 2 -34.08 83.97 -45.54
C LYS A 2 -33.63 84.02 -44.07
N ALA A 3 -33.51 82.79 -43.55
CA ALA A 3 -32.71 82.26 -42.44
C ALA A 3 -31.21 82.68 -42.51
N ASN A 4 -30.34 82.57 -41.50
CA ASN A 4 -29.94 81.43 -40.65
C ASN A 4 -28.95 81.96 -39.56
N ILE A 5 -29.07 81.60 -38.26
CA ILE A 5 -28.37 80.51 -37.52
C ILE A 5 -26.86 80.80 -37.30
N PHE A 6 -26.47 81.27 -36.11
CA PHE A 6 -25.91 80.52 -34.95
C PHE A 6 -24.41 80.16 -35.10
N THR A 7 -23.54 80.82 -34.31
CA THR A 7 -22.15 80.40 -34.10
C THR A 7 -21.97 80.02 -32.64
N LEU A 8 -21.99 78.71 -32.38
CA LEU A 8 -21.78 78.08 -31.08
C LEU A 8 -20.29 77.73 -30.95
N CYS A 9 -19.67 78.15 -29.85
CA CYS A 9 -18.34 77.70 -29.44
C CYS A 9 -18.38 76.22 -29.09
N LEU A 10 -17.62 75.38 -29.78
CA LEU A 10 -17.41 73.98 -29.43
C LEU A 10 -15.96 73.79 -28.96
N LEU A 11 -15.76 73.88 -27.64
CA LEU A 11 -14.53 73.47 -26.98
C LEU A 11 -14.61 71.95 -26.78
N ILE A 12 -13.99 71.18 -27.66
CA ILE A 12 -13.96 69.72 -27.57
C ILE A 12 -12.94 69.33 -26.49
N TRP A 13 -13.44 68.96 -25.30
CA TRP A 13 -12.66 68.21 -24.32
C TRP A 13 -12.35 66.82 -24.89
N PHE A 14 -11.09 66.57 -25.24
CA PHE A 14 -10.59 65.21 -25.38
C PHE A 14 -10.47 64.60 -23.98
N SER A 15 -11.56 64.05 -23.46
CA SER A 15 -11.47 63.04 -22.40
C SER A 15 -10.90 61.78 -23.03
N GLY A 16 -9.57 61.64 -22.97
CA GLY A 16 -8.89 60.39 -23.26
C GLY A 16 -9.44 59.33 -22.32
N ASN A 17 -10.30 58.46 -22.84
CA ASN A 17 -10.62 57.19 -22.21
C ASN A 17 -9.33 56.37 -22.18
N LEU A 18 -8.53 56.55 -21.13
CA LEU A 18 -7.58 55.54 -20.68
C LEU A 18 -8.43 54.33 -20.32
N SER A 19 -8.67 53.48 -21.31
CA SER A 19 -9.13 52.12 -21.10
C SER A 19 -8.07 51.44 -20.24
N ALA A 20 -8.30 51.42 -18.93
CA ALA A 20 -7.55 50.57 -18.02
C ALA A 20 -7.72 49.15 -18.56
N GLN A 21 -6.64 48.55 -19.05
CA GLN A 21 -6.68 47.14 -19.41
C GLN A 21 -7.24 46.38 -18.20
N PRO A 22 -8.25 45.50 -18.38
CA PRO A 22 -8.78 44.73 -17.28
C PRO A 22 -7.61 44.00 -16.63
N LYS A 23 -7.45 44.21 -15.32
CA LYS A 23 -6.46 43.50 -14.49
C LYS A 23 -6.66 42.02 -14.75
N LYS A 24 -5.72 41.36 -15.43
CA LYS A 24 -5.80 39.91 -15.63
C LYS A 24 -5.73 39.25 -14.27
N ASP A 25 -6.72 38.39 -13.99
CA ASP A 25 -6.83 37.73 -12.70
C ASP A 25 -5.66 36.77 -12.45
N ILE A 26 -5.25 36.69 -11.18
CA ILE A 26 -4.26 35.70 -10.73
C ILE A 26 -4.92 34.34 -10.79
N THR A 27 -4.23 33.35 -11.38
CA THR A 27 -4.72 31.97 -11.47
C THR A 27 -3.80 31.01 -10.73
N ILE A 28 -4.36 29.85 -10.35
CA ILE A 28 -3.59 28.74 -9.79
C ILE A 28 -3.69 27.49 -10.66
N SER A 29 -2.62 26.72 -10.70
CA SER A 29 -2.63 25.34 -11.18
C SER A 29 -1.98 24.42 -10.14
N SER A 30 -2.59 23.27 -9.88
CA SER A 30 -2.00 22.23 -9.04
C SER A 30 -1.51 21.06 -9.90
N SER A 31 -0.43 20.42 -9.46
CA SER A 31 0.16 19.27 -10.12
C SER A 31 0.94 18.38 -9.15
N GLN A 32 1.36 17.21 -9.62
CA GLN A 32 2.33 16.38 -8.92
C GLN A 32 3.75 16.92 -9.12
N GLY A 33 4.46 17.09 -8.02
CA GLY A 33 5.73 17.78 -7.93
C GLY A 33 6.98 16.88 -7.99
N GLY A 34 6.84 15.58 -8.25
CA GLY A 34 7.97 14.64 -8.31
C GLY A 34 8.29 13.92 -6.99
N GLY A 35 7.44 14.03 -5.97
CA GLY A 35 7.54 13.19 -4.77
C GLY A 35 7.24 11.72 -5.06
N SER A 36 7.86 10.80 -4.31
CA SER A 36 7.65 9.35 -4.49
C SER A 36 6.20 8.93 -4.24
N TYR A 37 5.70 7.97 -5.01
CA TYR A 37 4.37 7.40 -4.76
C TYR A 37 4.34 6.68 -3.41
N ILE A 38 3.30 6.90 -2.61
CA ILE A 38 3.17 6.26 -1.29
C ILE A 38 2.61 4.85 -1.50
N GLN A 39 3.30 3.84 -0.98
CA GLN A 39 2.87 2.45 -1.01
C GLN A 39 2.94 1.84 0.39
N PHE A 40 1.92 1.05 0.73
CA PHE A 40 1.85 0.27 1.96
C PHE A 40 1.92 -1.21 1.62
N ASN A 41 3.07 -1.81 1.91
CA ASN A 41 3.41 -3.15 1.48
C ASN A 41 3.46 -4.08 2.70
N ASN A 42 4.04 -3.64 3.82
CA ASN A 42 4.17 -4.43 5.06
C ASN A 42 3.41 -3.82 6.25
N GLN A 43 3.40 -4.54 7.37
CA GLN A 43 2.75 -4.10 8.61
C GLN A 43 3.36 -2.81 9.16
N ASN A 44 4.68 -2.65 9.07
CA ASN A 44 5.37 -1.45 9.52
C ASN A 44 4.97 -0.21 8.70
N ASP A 45 4.68 -0.36 7.40
CA ASP A 45 4.15 0.73 6.58
C ASP A 45 2.72 1.09 6.99
N LEU A 46 1.89 0.09 7.32
CA LEU A 46 0.53 0.31 7.82
C LEU A 46 0.54 1.02 9.18
N ASP A 47 1.45 0.63 10.08
CA ASP A 47 1.54 1.21 11.43
C ASP A 47 2.06 2.65 11.41
N ASN A 48 3.07 2.95 10.58
CA ASN A 48 3.73 4.26 10.57
C ASN A 48 3.15 5.24 9.54
N GLY A 49 2.51 4.73 8.48
CA GLY A 49 2.06 5.53 7.36
C GLY A 49 3.21 5.89 6.42
N GLY A 50 2.93 6.80 5.49
CA GLY A 50 3.86 7.15 4.42
C GLY A 50 3.86 8.63 4.13
N THR A 51 5.02 9.18 3.75
CA THR A 51 5.17 10.60 3.38
C THR A 51 5.82 10.71 2.02
N SER A 52 5.20 11.46 1.12
CA SER A 52 5.76 11.88 -0.15
C SER A 52 6.20 13.34 -0.06
N ILE A 53 7.51 13.54 -0.04
CA ILE A 53 8.12 14.86 0.14
C ILE A 53 7.93 15.70 -1.13
N GLY A 54 7.42 16.92 -0.97
CA GLY A 54 7.21 17.88 -2.07
C GLY A 54 6.25 17.41 -3.17
N ASN A 55 5.40 16.43 -2.90
CA ASN A 55 4.52 15.81 -3.91
C ASN A 55 3.51 16.79 -4.49
N ILE A 56 3.02 17.74 -3.70
CA ILE A 56 2.02 18.70 -4.15
C ILE A 56 2.76 19.95 -4.64
N GLN A 57 2.51 20.35 -5.88
CA GLN A 57 2.94 21.63 -6.42
C GLN A 57 1.72 22.51 -6.68
N ILE A 58 1.79 23.77 -6.25
CA ILE A 58 0.82 24.81 -6.58
C ILE A 58 1.58 25.95 -7.24
N GLN A 59 1.26 26.20 -8.50
CA GLN A 59 1.79 27.32 -9.26
C GLN A 59 0.78 28.48 -9.23
N PHE A 60 1.28 29.67 -8.91
CA PHE A 60 0.54 30.92 -9.07
C PHE A 60 1.01 31.59 -10.36
N ALA A 61 0.11 31.83 -11.31
CA ALA A 61 0.39 32.71 -12.44
C ALA A 61 -0.07 34.12 -12.08
N ILE A 62 0.85 35.08 -12.12
CA ILE A 62 0.66 36.44 -11.64
C ILE A 62 0.87 37.39 -12.83
N PRO A 63 -0.19 37.80 -13.53
CA PRO A 63 -0.06 38.74 -14.63
C PRO A 63 0.52 40.09 -14.18
N GLY A 64 1.18 40.81 -15.08
CA GLY A 64 1.79 42.11 -14.77
C GLY A 64 0.81 43.13 -14.17
N GLY A 65 1.26 43.92 -13.19
CA GLY A 65 0.44 44.94 -12.51
C GLY A 65 -0.34 44.43 -11.30
N ASN A 66 -0.28 43.13 -11.01
CA ASN A 66 -0.90 42.53 -9.83
C ASN A 66 -0.09 42.76 -8.55
N ASN A 67 -0.78 42.98 -7.43
CA ASN A 67 -0.23 43.10 -6.08
C ASN A 67 -1.29 42.68 -5.05
N GLU A 68 -1.59 41.39 -5.01
CA GLU A 68 -2.62 40.85 -4.12
C GLU A 68 -2.03 40.59 -2.73
N LYS A 69 -2.50 41.35 -1.73
CA LYS A 69 -2.07 41.23 -0.32
C LYS A 69 -3.05 40.36 0.45
N ASN A 70 -2.59 39.76 1.56
CA ASN A 70 -3.45 39.06 2.52
C ASN A 70 -4.32 37.96 1.89
N TRP A 71 -3.86 37.36 0.79
CA TRP A 71 -4.57 36.29 0.11
C TRP A 71 -4.65 35.04 0.99
N LYS A 72 -5.67 34.23 0.72
CA LYS A 72 -5.96 32.99 1.44
C LYS A 72 -5.94 31.81 0.48
N LEU A 73 -5.34 30.70 0.91
CA LEU A 73 -5.34 29.44 0.18
C LEU A 73 -5.98 28.35 1.02
N THR A 74 -6.97 27.66 0.46
CA THR A 74 -7.63 26.52 1.08
C THR A 74 -7.50 25.28 0.20
N VAL A 75 -7.76 24.11 0.79
CA VAL A 75 -7.79 22.81 0.13
C VAL A 75 -8.99 22.00 0.63
N GLN A 76 -9.53 21.14 -0.21
CA GLN A 76 -10.65 20.26 0.11
C GLN A 76 -10.47 18.91 -0.59
N VAL A 77 -10.87 17.81 0.06
CA VAL A 77 -11.08 16.53 -0.62
C VAL A 77 -12.46 16.55 -1.27
N THR A 78 -12.53 16.39 -2.59
CA THR A 78 -13.79 16.56 -3.35
C THR A 78 -14.40 15.24 -3.83
N SER A 79 -13.76 14.11 -3.54
CA SER A 79 -14.27 12.78 -3.89
C SER A 79 -13.92 11.77 -2.81
N PRO A 80 -14.78 10.76 -2.55
CA PRO A 80 -14.45 9.67 -1.63
C PRO A 80 -13.15 8.97 -2.01
N ILE A 81 -12.32 8.66 -1.00
CA ILE A 81 -11.05 7.95 -1.17
C ILE A 81 -11.34 6.45 -1.04
N THR A 82 -11.92 5.85 -2.09
CA THR A 82 -12.55 4.53 -2.02
C THR A 82 -11.99 3.56 -3.06
N VAL A 83 -11.78 2.31 -2.63
CA VAL A 83 -11.51 1.15 -3.50
C VAL A 83 -12.29 -0.05 -2.96
N ASN A 84 -12.94 -0.81 -3.84
CA ASN A 84 -13.66 -2.06 -3.51
C ASN A 84 -14.54 -1.94 -2.25
N ASN A 85 -15.31 -0.84 -2.16
CA ASN A 85 -16.21 -0.52 -1.05
C ASN A 85 -15.55 -0.26 0.33
N THR A 86 -14.22 -0.15 0.40
CA THR A 86 -13.52 0.39 1.57
C THR A 86 -13.07 1.82 1.30
N THR A 87 -13.27 2.70 2.29
CA THR A 87 -13.02 4.14 2.18
C THR A 87 -12.05 4.59 3.27
N LEU A 88 -11.07 5.41 2.90
CA LEU A 88 -10.25 6.13 3.85
C LEU A 88 -10.86 7.50 4.15
N ASP A 89 -11.05 7.82 5.42
CA ASP A 89 -11.50 9.16 5.81
C ASP A 89 -10.44 10.24 5.50
N PRO A 90 -10.85 11.42 4.98
CA PRO A 90 -9.92 12.51 4.63
C PRO A 90 -8.98 12.94 5.76
N GLN A 91 -9.37 12.79 7.02
CA GLN A 91 -8.57 13.22 8.16
C GLN A 91 -7.20 12.51 8.26
N TYR A 92 -7.08 11.34 7.64
CA TYR A 92 -5.83 10.58 7.58
C TYR A 92 -4.91 10.99 6.42
N VAL A 93 -5.39 11.85 5.52
CA VAL A 93 -4.57 12.53 4.52
C VAL A 93 -4.11 13.85 5.13
N LEU A 94 -2.80 14.08 5.16
CA LEU A 94 -2.21 15.28 5.74
C LEU A 94 -1.32 16.01 4.75
N VAL A 95 -1.33 17.33 4.82
CA VAL A 95 -0.54 18.21 3.95
C VAL A 95 0.28 19.18 4.82
N LYS A 96 1.54 19.43 4.44
CA LYS A 96 2.45 20.34 5.17
C LYS A 96 3.28 21.16 4.18
N HIS A 97 3.36 22.47 4.40
CA HIS A 97 4.14 23.36 3.54
C HIS A 97 5.63 22.97 3.53
N ASN A 98 6.25 22.99 2.35
CA ASN A 98 7.67 22.70 2.18
C ASN A 98 8.33 23.83 1.35
N PRO A 99 8.78 24.90 2.02
CA PRO A 99 9.35 26.06 1.32
C PRO A 99 10.70 25.75 0.66
N SER A 100 11.43 24.75 1.15
CA SER A 100 12.78 24.39 0.64
C SER A 100 12.77 23.82 -0.78
N LEU A 101 11.65 23.22 -1.19
CA LEU A 101 11.48 22.64 -2.53
C LEU A 101 10.68 23.54 -3.48
N SER A 102 10.29 24.72 -3.02
CA SER A 102 9.56 25.70 -3.84
C SER A 102 10.48 26.36 -4.86
N SER A 103 9.94 26.86 -5.98
CA SER A 103 10.77 27.49 -7.02
C SER A 103 11.47 28.76 -6.52
N GLU A 104 10.83 29.43 -5.56
CA GLU A 104 11.33 30.64 -4.90
C GLU A 104 11.26 30.45 -3.38
N PRO A 105 12.27 29.80 -2.75
CA PRO A 105 12.24 29.49 -1.32
C PRO A 105 12.07 30.71 -0.43
N THR A 106 12.67 31.86 -0.78
CA THR A 106 12.51 33.11 -0.01
C THR A 106 11.05 33.57 0.00
N PHE A 107 10.38 33.56 -1.16
CA PHE A 107 8.95 33.85 -1.26
C PHE A 107 8.14 32.83 -0.44
N ALA A 108 8.40 31.54 -0.64
CA ALA A 108 7.66 30.47 0.02
C ALA A 108 7.82 30.47 1.54
N ASN A 109 8.97 30.90 2.08
CA ASN A 109 9.13 31.11 3.52
C ASN A 109 8.36 32.35 4.01
N ALA A 110 8.33 33.41 3.21
CA ALA A 110 7.71 34.68 3.57
C ALA A 110 6.17 34.70 3.45
N ILE A 111 5.52 33.65 2.92
CA ILE A 111 4.05 33.53 2.94
C ILE A 111 3.49 33.18 4.33
N ASN A 112 4.34 32.70 5.24
CA ASN A 112 3.98 32.29 6.61
C ASN A 112 2.92 31.17 6.68
N ALA A 113 3.01 30.17 5.81
CA ALA A 113 2.16 28.98 5.90
C ALA A 113 2.56 28.09 7.10
N PRO A 114 1.60 27.40 7.76
CA PRO A 114 1.90 26.50 8.87
C PRO A 114 2.91 25.41 8.48
N GLN A 115 3.89 25.17 9.36
CA GLN A 115 4.94 24.16 9.19
C GLN A 115 4.58 22.81 9.84
N VAL A 116 3.28 22.59 10.10
CA VAL A 116 2.74 21.36 10.70
C VAL A 116 1.90 20.61 9.68
N TYR A 117 1.73 19.31 9.88
CA TYR A 117 0.79 18.52 9.09
C TYR A 117 -0.65 18.91 9.44
N ILE A 118 -1.40 19.31 8.43
CA ILE A 118 -2.81 19.68 8.55
C ILE A 118 -3.64 18.51 7.98
N PRO A 119 -4.59 17.94 8.75
CA PRO A 119 -5.48 16.88 8.25
C PRO A 119 -6.49 17.44 7.24
N MET A 120 -6.78 16.68 6.19
CA MET A 120 -7.74 17.07 5.16
C MET A 120 -9.19 16.79 5.58
N ASN A 121 -10.14 17.41 4.88
CA ASN A 121 -11.56 17.26 5.14
C ASN A 121 -12.37 17.33 3.83
N TYR A 122 -13.62 16.87 3.88
CA TYR A 122 -14.59 17.12 2.82
C TYR A 122 -15.08 18.57 2.80
N ASN A 123 -14.86 19.36 3.86
CA ASN A 123 -15.00 20.82 3.86
C ASN A 123 -13.64 21.50 3.57
N GLU A 124 -13.68 22.78 3.22
CA GLU A 124 -12.43 23.55 3.02
C GLU A 124 -11.60 23.64 4.29
N VAL A 125 -10.35 23.23 4.18
CA VAL A 125 -9.30 23.38 5.19
C VAL A 125 -8.37 24.50 4.76
N THR A 126 -8.03 25.39 5.68
CA THR A 126 -7.15 26.52 5.39
C THR A 126 -5.69 26.10 5.44
N LEU A 127 -4.96 26.26 4.33
CA LEU A 127 -3.51 26.09 4.28
C LEU A 127 -2.79 27.40 4.58
N ILE A 128 -3.32 28.53 4.11
CA ILE A 128 -2.79 29.87 4.37
C ILE A 128 -3.99 30.77 4.66
N ALA A 129 -4.11 31.23 5.89
CA ALA A 129 -5.25 32.06 6.31
C ALA A 129 -5.14 33.50 5.79
N SER A 130 -3.93 34.05 5.86
CA SER A 130 -3.59 35.38 5.34
C SER A 130 -2.09 35.42 5.10
N SER A 131 -1.67 35.52 3.83
CA SER A 131 -0.25 35.55 3.49
C SER A 131 0.44 36.83 3.95
N ALA A 132 1.60 36.68 4.59
CA ALA A 132 2.46 37.81 4.98
C ALA A 132 3.18 38.46 3.78
N THR A 133 3.20 37.81 2.61
CA THR A 133 3.81 38.30 1.37
C THR A 133 2.80 38.39 0.23
N PRO A 134 2.75 39.50 -0.53
CA PRO A 134 1.81 39.64 -1.64
C PRO A 134 2.17 38.78 -2.85
N LEU A 135 1.16 38.34 -3.60
CA LEU A 135 1.33 37.84 -4.97
C LEU A 135 1.51 39.05 -5.90
N LYS A 136 2.75 39.29 -6.34
CA LYS A 136 3.14 40.54 -6.99
C LYS A 136 3.99 40.33 -8.25
N ALA A 137 3.55 40.93 -9.36
CA ALA A 137 4.32 41.04 -10.61
C ALA A 137 4.56 42.52 -10.97
N PRO A 138 5.81 42.98 -11.15
CA PRO A 138 7.09 42.30 -10.92
C PRO A 138 7.49 42.23 -9.42
N PRO A 139 8.46 41.36 -9.01
CA PRO A 139 9.32 40.53 -9.88
C PRO A 139 8.71 39.17 -10.26
N TYR A 140 7.65 38.74 -9.60
CA TYR A 140 7.12 37.39 -9.76
C TYR A 140 5.99 37.35 -10.79
N TYR A 141 6.27 36.81 -11.98
CA TYR A 141 5.25 36.52 -13.00
C TYR A 141 4.62 35.13 -12.80
N SER A 142 5.38 34.23 -12.19
CA SER A 142 4.92 32.91 -11.78
C SER A 142 5.78 32.41 -10.62
N VAL A 143 5.17 31.76 -9.63
CA VAL A 143 5.86 31.14 -8.50
C VAL A 143 5.21 29.82 -8.13
N ASN A 144 6.03 28.82 -7.81
CA ASN A 144 5.58 27.50 -7.38
C ASN A 144 5.88 27.33 -5.90
N ILE A 145 4.86 26.98 -5.11
CA ILE A 145 5.04 26.50 -3.74
C ILE A 145 4.84 24.99 -3.68
N ARG A 146 5.54 24.32 -2.76
CA ARG A 146 5.46 22.88 -2.56
C ARG A 146 4.88 22.51 -1.20
N TYR A 147 4.17 21.39 -1.17
CA TYR A 147 3.75 20.75 0.06
C TYR A 147 4.12 19.26 0.05
N ASP A 148 4.43 18.73 1.23
CA ASP A 148 4.52 17.29 1.48
C ASP A 148 3.10 16.73 1.61
N LEU A 149 2.90 15.51 1.10
CA LEU A 149 1.69 14.72 1.30
C LEU A 149 2.02 13.56 2.25
N LYS A 150 1.23 13.37 3.30
CA LYS A 150 1.37 12.25 4.22
C LYS A 150 0.04 11.51 4.33
N ILE A 151 0.12 10.19 4.39
CA ILE A 151 -0.98 9.33 4.78
C ILE A 151 -0.64 8.78 6.16
N GLN A 152 -1.53 9.01 7.13
CA GLN A 152 -1.33 8.58 8.52
C GLN A 152 -1.37 7.05 8.62
N GLY A 153 -0.44 6.47 9.36
CA GLY A 153 -0.47 5.06 9.74
C GLY A 153 -1.48 4.77 10.85
N GLY A 154 -1.85 3.51 10.99
CA GLY A 154 -2.75 3.02 12.04
C GLY A 154 -3.85 2.08 11.52
N PRO A 155 -4.80 1.69 12.40
CA PRO A 155 -5.85 0.72 12.12
C PRO A 155 -6.67 1.04 10.87
N GLN A 156 -6.89 2.32 10.57
CA GLN A 156 -7.62 2.75 9.37
C GLN A 156 -7.00 2.20 8.08
N LEU A 157 -5.68 2.02 8.02
CA LEU A 157 -5.02 1.45 6.86
C LEU A 157 -5.15 -0.07 6.82
N VAL A 158 -5.29 -0.75 7.96
CA VAL A 158 -5.50 -2.20 8.03
C VAL A 158 -6.88 -2.58 7.49
N GLU A 159 -7.88 -1.77 7.78
CA GLU A 159 -9.29 -1.98 7.37
C GLU A 159 -9.52 -1.78 5.86
N LEU A 160 -8.62 -1.07 5.18
CA LEU A 160 -8.68 -0.87 3.73
C LEU A 160 -8.42 -2.18 2.97
N GLN A 161 -9.14 -2.41 1.87
CA GLN A 161 -8.76 -3.45 0.92
C GLN A 161 -7.52 -3.07 0.11
N ASN A 162 -6.88 -4.05 -0.52
CA ASN A 162 -5.75 -3.76 -1.41
C ASN A 162 -6.23 -3.03 -2.67
N GLY A 163 -5.44 -2.05 -3.11
CA GLY A 163 -5.72 -1.26 -4.31
C GLY A 163 -5.03 0.10 -4.31
N SER A 164 -5.28 0.86 -5.39
CA SER A 164 -4.81 2.23 -5.55
C SER A 164 -5.92 3.20 -5.17
N TYR A 165 -5.71 3.96 -4.11
CA TYR A 165 -6.69 4.88 -3.54
C TYR A 165 -6.49 6.29 -4.13
N PRO A 166 -7.40 6.77 -4.98
CA PRO A 166 -7.35 8.13 -5.50
C PRO A 166 -7.84 9.13 -4.44
N CYS A 167 -7.13 10.25 -4.32
CA CYS A 167 -7.45 11.38 -3.46
C CYS A 167 -7.45 12.65 -4.31
N GLN A 168 -8.63 13.14 -4.67
CA GLN A 168 -8.78 14.40 -5.41
C GLN A 168 -8.73 15.57 -4.43
N LEU A 169 -7.71 16.41 -4.56
CA LEU A 169 -7.57 17.65 -3.80
C LEU A 169 -7.92 18.84 -4.70
N THR A 170 -8.82 19.69 -4.22
CA THR A 170 -9.16 20.96 -4.85
C THR A 170 -8.63 22.11 -4.02
N PHE A 171 -7.73 22.89 -4.62
CA PHE A 171 -7.17 24.10 -4.04
C PHE A 171 -7.96 25.31 -4.49
N ARG A 172 -8.16 26.28 -3.59
CA ARG A 172 -8.86 27.52 -3.88
C ARG A 172 -8.11 28.73 -3.33
N LEU A 173 -7.87 29.70 -4.21
CA LEU A 173 -7.23 30.96 -3.90
C LEU A 173 -8.29 32.05 -3.75
N TYR A 174 -8.24 32.77 -2.64
CA TYR A 174 -9.13 33.89 -2.36
C TYR A 174 -8.33 35.18 -2.19
N ASN A 175 -8.94 36.29 -2.59
CA ASN A 175 -8.40 37.62 -2.30
C ASN A 175 -8.64 38.01 -0.83
N SER A 176 -8.14 39.18 -0.43
CA SER A 176 -8.31 39.72 0.93
C SER A 176 -9.77 39.96 1.34
N GLY A 177 -10.68 40.14 0.39
CA GLY A 177 -12.11 40.28 0.62
C GLY A 177 -12.86 38.95 0.75
N GLY A 178 -12.16 37.81 0.65
CA GLY A 178 -12.77 36.48 0.71
C GLY A 178 -13.45 36.04 -0.60
N VAL A 179 -13.23 36.76 -1.71
CA VAL A 179 -13.75 36.39 -3.03
C VAL A 179 -12.83 35.36 -3.67
N LEU A 180 -13.41 34.28 -4.19
CA LEU A 180 -12.69 33.25 -4.92
C LEU A 180 -12.09 33.84 -6.20
N MET A 181 -10.77 33.73 -6.34
CA MET A 181 -10.03 34.19 -7.52
C MET A 181 -9.81 33.05 -8.51
N SER A 182 -9.40 31.88 -8.01
CA SER A 182 -9.04 30.74 -8.84
C SER A 182 -9.11 29.43 -8.06
N SER A 183 -9.33 28.34 -8.77
CA SER A 183 -9.36 26.99 -8.21
C SER A 183 -8.67 26.00 -9.14
N SER A 184 -8.02 25.00 -8.58
CA SER A 184 -7.42 23.90 -9.35
C SER A 184 -7.60 22.57 -8.61
N SER A 185 -7.84 21.50 -9.36
CA SER A 185 -8.02 20.15 -8.82
C SER A 185 -6.95 19.22 -9.35
N THR A 186 -6.39 18.39 -8.49
CA THR A 186 -5.44 17.35 -8.87
C THR A 186 -5.67 16.08 -8.07
N THR A 187 -5.62 14.94 -8.75
CA THR A 187 -5.69 13.64 -8.10
C THR A 187 -4.30 13.20 -7.68
N TYR A 188 -4.14 13.02 -6.37
CA TYR A 188 -3.02 12.33 -5.75
C TYR A 188 -3.48 10.92 -5.40
N GLY A 189 -2.55 10.02 -5.09
CA GLY A 189 -2.95 8.66 -4.71
C GLY A 189 -1.89 7.94 -3.91
N PHE A 190 -2.31 6.86 -3.26
CA PHE A 190 -1.43 5.93 -2.59
C PHE A 190 -1.89 4.49 -2.86
N GLY A 191 -0.96 3.55 -2.79
CA GLY A 191 -1.23 2.13 -2.93
C GLY A 191 -1.27 1.44 -1.58
N LYS A 192 -2.26 0.58 -1.36
CA LYS A 192 -2.19 -0.46 -0.33
C LYS A 192 -2.10 -1.82 -1.02
N TYR A 193 -1.00 -2.52 -0.83
CA TYR A 193 -0.74 -3.82 -1.46
C TYR A 193 -0.23 -4.84 -0.43
N PHE A 194 -0.84 -4.82 0.76
CA PHE A 194 -0.52 -5.70 1.86
C PHE A 194 -0.88 -7.17 1.53
N ASN A 195 0.09 -8.08 1.50
CA ASN A 195 -0.11 -9.50 1.16
C ASN A 195 -0.73 -9.77 -0.24
N GLY A 196 -0.57 -8.87 -1.22
CA GLY A 196 -1.12 -9.02 -2.56
C GLY A 196 -0.17 -8.56 -3.68
N SER A 197 -0.38 -9.05 -4.91
CA SER A 197 0.39 -8.65 -6.09
C SER A 197 -0.03 -7.24 -6.56
N GLY A 198 0.63 -6.20 -6.04
CA GLY A 198 0.51 -4.84 -6.55
C GLY A 198 1.61 -4.51 -7.55
N GLY A 199 1.32 -4.64 -8.84
CA GLY A 199 2.19 -4.14 -9.91
C GLY A 199 2.13 -2.60 -9.97
N GLY A 200 3.30 -1.96 -9.98
CA GLY A 200 3.43 -0.52 -10.20
C GLY A 200 4.71 0.02 -9.60
N GLY A 201 5.72 0.24 -10.45
CA GLY A 201 7.11 0.47 -10.08
C GLY A 201 7.35 1.58 -9.06
N GLY A 202 8.20 1.25 -8.09
CA GLY A 202 8.82 2.20 -7.17
C GLY A 202 8.60 1.86 -5.70
N GLY A 203 9.47 1.01 -5.15
CA GLY A 203 9.69 0.91 -3.70
C GLY A 203 9.23 -0.39 -3.04
N GLY A 204 10.17 -1.31 -2.83
CA GLY A 204 10.13 -2.37 -1.80
C GLY A 204 8.85 -3.20 -1.74
N GLY A 205 8.69 -4.15 -2.68
CA GLY A 205 7.62 -5.15 -2.60
C GLY A 205 7.75 -5.99 -1.32
N THR A 206 6.66 -6.21 -0.61
CA THR A 206 6.62 -7.18 0.48
C THR A 206 6.64 -8.61 -0.02
N PRO A 207 7.19 -9.54 0.78
CA PRO A 207 6.96 -10.95 0.61
C PRO A 207 5.46 -11.25 0.65
N LEU A 208 4.86 -11.55 -0.51
CA LEU A 208 3.71 -12.44 -0.53
C LEU A 208 4.14 -13.70 0.22
N THR A 209 3.39 -14.18 1.20
CA THR A 209 3.70 -15.45 1.90
C THR A 209 2.40 -16.14 2.28
N SER A 210 2.14 -17.31 1.72
CA SER A 210 1.00 -18.16 2.08
C SER A 210 1.36 -19.63 2.07
N LEU A 211 0.75 -20.38 2.97
CA LEU A 211 0.91 -21.82 3.16
C LEU A 211 -0.48 -22.44 3.37
N THR A 212 -0.82 -23.46 2.61
CA THR A 212 -2.13 -24.13 2.75
C THR A 212 -2.02 -25.62 2.43
N LEU A 213 -2.59 -26.47 3.29
CA LEU A 213 -2.79 -27.88 2.98
C LEU A 213 -4.04 -28.04 2.11
N VAL A 214 -3.90 -28.73 0.98
CA VAL A 214 -4.93 -28.92 -0.03
C VAL A 214 -5.03 -30.39 -0.45
N ASN A 215 -5.96 -30.76 -1.33
CA ASN A 215 -6.12 -32.11 -1.87
C ASN A 215 -6.20 -33.21 -0.80
N GLY A 216 -6.91 -32.95 0.30
CA GLY A 216 -7.07 -33.90 1.39
C GLY A 216 -5.90 -33.98 2.38
N ALA A 217 -4.82 -33.21 2.19
CA ALA A 217 -3.68 -33.19 3.10
C ALA A 217 -4.00 -32.66 4.51
N GLN A 218 -5.20 -32.11 4.72
CA GLN A 218 -5.69 -31.65 6.02
C GLN A 218 -6.07 -32.81 6.95
N ASN A 219 -6.50 -33.94 6.39
CA ASN A 219 -6.94 -35.13 7.12
C ASN A 219 -6.40 -36.37 6.42
N THR A 220 -5.30 -36.91 6.92
CA THR A 220 -4.54 -37.99 6.26
C THR A 220 -4.55 -39.24 7.13
N SER A 221 -4.84 -40.41 6.54
CA SER A 221 -4.72 -41.71 7.20
C SER A 221 -3.64 -42.54 6.53
N LEU A 222 -2.78 -43.16 7.33
CA LEU A 222 -1.81 -44.15 6.84
C LEU A 222 -2.27 -45.52 7.34
N ASP A 223 -2.89 -46.28 6.43
CA ASP A 223 -3.54 -47.53 6.77
C ASP A 223 -2.60 -48.73 6.59
N PHE A 224 -2.66 -49.67 7.54
CA PHE A 224 -1.98 -50.96 7.47
C PHE A 224 -3.02 -52.03 7.16
N ASN A 225 -3.11 -52.43 5.89
CA ASN A 225 -4.16 -53.28 5.36
C ASN A 225 -3.79 -54.76 5.32
N GLY A 226 -2.50 -55.10 5.48
CA GLY A 226 -2.07 -56.49 5.55
C GLY A 226 -0.64 -56.69 6.05
N PRO A 227 -0.20 -57.96 6.20
CA PRO A 227 1.14 -58.30 6.67
C PRO A 227 2.26 -57.65 5.87
N ALA A 228 2.05 -57.45 4.57
CA ALA A 228 3.02 -56.80 3.69
C ALA A 228 3.38 -55.38 4.17
N ASP A 229 2.41 -54.59 4.65
CA ASP A 229 2.65 -53.22 5.10
C ASP A 229 3.56 -53.15 6.34
N TYR A 230 3.58 -54.20 7.17
CA TYR A 230 4.50 -54.29 8.30
C TYR A 230 5.92 -54.69 7.87
N ILE A 231 6.03 -55.51 6.81
CA ILE A 231 7.33 -56.00 6.32
C ILE A 231 8.00 -54.94 5.45
N THR A 232 7.28 -54.32 4.52
CA THR A 232 7.83 -53.34 3.56
C THR A 232 7.64 -51.88 4.00
N GLY A 233 6.79 -51.63 4.99
CA GLY A 233 6.36 -50.30 5.41
C GLY A 233 5.10 -49.86 4.67
N ALA A 234 4.19 -49.19 5.39
CA ALA A 234 3.03 -48.53 4.80
C ALA A 234 3.45 -47.19 4.20
N SER A 235 2.83 -46.75 3.10
CA SER A 235 3.06 -45.42 2.54
C SER A 235 1.82 -44.80 1.91
N LEU A 236 1.69 -43.48 2.07
CA LEU A 236 0.68 -42.64 1.44
C LEU A 236 1.38 -41.46 0.78
N THR A 237 1.06 -41.19 -0.48
CA THR A 237 1.49 -39.96 -1.18
C THR A 237 0.29 -39.13 -1.56
N ILE A 238 0.31 -37.86 -1.17
CA ILE A 238 -0.72 -36.87 -1.47
C ILE A 238 -0.17 -35.93 -2.53
N SER A 239 -0.65 -36.09 -3.75
CA SER A 239 -0.22 -35.26 -4.88
C SER A 239 -0.67 -33.82 -4.72
N ASN A 240 0.26 -32.87 -4.89
CA ASN A 240 0.02 -31.45 -4.71
C ASN A 240 -0.63 -31.09 -3.36
N GLY A 241 -0.35 -31.85 -2.29
CA GLY A 241 -0.99 -31.71 -0.98
C GLY A 241 -0.61 -30.44 -0.21
N LEU A 242 0.49 -29.78 -0.57
CA LEU A 242 0.93 -28.53 0.04
C LEU A 242 1.01 -27.43 -1.03
N ARG A 243 0.27 -26.34 -0.86
CA ARG A 243 0.33 -25.13 -1.68
C ARG A 243 1.09 -24.04 -0.92
N THR A 244 2.10 -23.46 -1.58
CA THR A 244 2.83 -22.30 -1.06
C THR A 244 2.82 -21.17 -2.07
N GLN A 245 2.93 -19.94 -1.59
CA GLN A 245 3.12 -18.78 -2.43
C GLN A 245 4.06 -17.85 -1.69
N SER A 246 5.22 -17.52 -2.26
CA SER A 246 6.15 -16.59 -1.64
C SER A 246 6.82 -15.68 -2.66
N THR A 247 7.18 -14.44 -2.30
CA THR A 247 8.15 -13.63 -3.09
C THR A 247 9.54 -13.51 -2.44
N GLU A 248 9.75 -14.18 -1.30
CA GLU A 248 11.06 -14.37 -0.65
C GLU A 248 11.41 -15.86 -0.47
N PRO A 249 12.72 -16.20 -0.34
CA PRO A 249 13.15 -17.53 0.09
C PRO A 249 12.52 -17.94 1.42
N TYR A 250 12.15 -19.21 1.54
CA TYR A 250 11.48 -19.72 2.75
C TYR A 250 11.89 -21.15 3.06
N GLN A 251 11.67 -21.55 4.31
CA GLN A 251 11.69 -22.93 4.73
C GLN A 251 10.34 -23.35 5.32
N ILE A 252 9.96 -24.60 5.09
CA ILE A 252 8.79 -25.20 5.72
C ILE A 252 9.25 -26.12 6.85
N LYS A 253 8.79 -25.83 8.06
CA LYS A 253 8.97 -26.69 9.23
C LYS A 253 7.68 -27.43 9.56
N VAL A 254 7.83 -28.64 10.07
CA VAL A 254 6.71 -29.48 10.53
C VAL A 254 6.99 -29.95 11.95
N LYS A 255 5.96 -29.89 12.80
CA LYS A 255 5.97 -30.52 14.12
C LYS A 255 4.62 -31.17 14.40
N SER A 256 4.63 -32.18 15.27
CA SER A 256 3.45 -32.76 15.87
C SER A 256 3.05 -32.03 17.15
N SER A 257 1.81 -32.21 17.58
CA SER A 257 1.31 -31.71 18.86
C SER A 257 1.95 -32.40 20.08
N THR A 258 2.33 -33.67 19.93
CA THR A 258 2.79 -34.54 21.03
C THR A 258 3.87 -35.52 20.53
N ALA A 259 4.78 -35.93 21.40
CA ALA A 259 5.87 -36.86 21.04
C ALA A 259 5.39 -38.30 20.72
N ASN A 260 4.19 -38.66 21.16
CA ASN A 260 3.55 -39.94 20.88
C ASN A 260 2.17 -39.71 20.27
N PHE A 261 1.68 -40.69 19.50
CA PHE A 261 0.30 -40.72 19.06
C PHE A 261 -0.67 -40.88 20.23
N SER A 262 -1.87 -40.33 20.09
CA SER A 262 -3.00 -40.54 20.98
C SER A 262 -3.83 -41.73 20.50
N SER A 263 -4.23 -42.62 21.40
CA SER A 263 -5.08 -43.78 21.09
C SER A 263 -5.89 -44.21 22.33
N SER A 264 -6.96 -44.96 22.10
CA SER A 264 -7.66 -45.69 23.16
C SER A 264 -6.97 -47.01 23.54
N GLN A 265 -5.92 -47.41 22.80
CA GLN A 265 -5.13 -48.61 23.07
C GLN A 265 -4.03 -48.36 24.11
N THR A 266 -3.50 -49.44 24.69
CA THR A 266 -2.40 -49.37 25.67
C THR A 266 -1.01 -49.22 25.04
N SER A 267 -0.89 -49.45 23.73
CA SER A 267 0.40 -49.31 23.03
C SER A 267 0.77 -47.84 22.87
N ILE A 268 2.04 -47.52 23.10
CA ILE A 268 2.60 -46.19 22.88
C ILE A 268 3.39 -46.24 21.58
N ILE A 269 2.94 -45.49 20.58
CA ILE A 269 3.64 -45.35 19.30
C ILE A 269 4.25 -43.94 19.26
N PRO A 270 5.58 -43.80 19.17
CA PRO A 270 6.20 -42.51 19.00
C PRO A 270 5.90 -41.94 17.62
N VAL A 271 5.66 -40.64 17.51
CA VAL A 271 5.38 -40.00 16.21
C VAL A 271 6.58 -40.13 15.25
N SER A 272 7.79 -40.27 15.79
CA SER A 272 9.03 -40.45 15.02
C SER A 272 9.11 -41.73 14.20
N ALA A 273 8.22 -42.70 14.47
CA ALA A 273 8.05 -43.91 13.66
C ALA A 273 7.47 -43.60 12.26
N ILE A 274 6.82 -42.44 12.09
CA ILE A 274 6.41 -41.93 10.78
C ILE A 274 7.50 -41.02 10.19
N LYS A 275 7.82 -41.27 8.93
CA LYS A 275 8.64 -40.42 8.08
C LYS A 275 7.74 -39.55 7.20
N LEU A 276 8.12 -38.29 7.05
CA LEU A 276 7.51 -37.34 6.12
C LEU A 276 8.56 -36.86 5.12
N GLN A 277 8.22 -36.93 3.84
CA GLN A 277 9.02 -36.43 2.73
C GLN A 277 8.18 -35.48 1.89
N SER A 278 8.81 -34.43 1.38
CA SER A 278 8.24 -33.58 0.33
C SER A 278 8.93 -33.84 -1.01
N THR A 279 8.20 -33.65 -2.11
CA THR A 279 8.76 -33.59 -3.47
C THR A 279 8.04 -32.53 -4.29
N ASN A 280 8.60 -32.14 -5.44
CA ASN A 280 7.96 -31.20 -6.35
C ASN A 280 6.61 -31.72 -6.84
N GLY A 281 5.58 -30.88 -6.69
CA GLY A 281 4.29 -31.03 -7.34
C GLY A 281 4.27 -30.42 -8.73
N ALA A 282 3.08 -30.16 -9.25
CA ALA A 282 2.86 -29.50 -10.54
C ALA A 282 2.13 -28.15 -10.35
N PRO A 283 2.63 -27.04 -10.93
CA PRO A 283 3.92 -26.90 -11.63
C PRO A 283 5.13 -27.10 -10.71
N ALA A 284 6.20 -27.66 -11.26
CA ALA A 284 7.41 -28.00 -10.49
C ALA A 284 8.23 -26.74 -10.15
N PRO A 285 8.40 -26.40 -8.87
CA PRO A 285 9.23 -25.26 -8.48
C PRO A 285 10.73 -25.57 -8.65
N SER A 286 11.49 -24.56 -9.06
CA SER A 286 12.95 -24.60 -9.13
C SER A 286 13.60 -24.26 -7.78
N ASN A 287 14.84 -24.69 -7.58
CA ASN A 287 15.67 -24.36 -6.41
C ASN A 287 15.01 -24.75 -5.06
N VAL A 288 14.45 -25.96 -5.00
CA VAL A 288 13.89 -26.52 -3.77
C VAL A 288 14.77 -27.67 -3.31
N THR A 289 15.23 -27.61 -2.06
CA THR A 289 15.83 -28.75 -1.37
C THR A 289 14.76 -29.43 -0.53
N HIS A 290 14.57 -30.71 -0.78
CA HIS A 290 13.62 -31.55 -0.03
C HIS A 290 14.36 -32.42 0.97
N ASN A 291 13.82 -32.51 2.19
CA ASN A 291 14.29 -33.43 3.21
C ASN A 291 13.29 -34.56 3.43
N THR A 292 13.80 -35.67 3.96
CA THR A 292 13.00 -36.69 4.63
C THR A 292 13.22 -36.55 6.13
N ILE A 293 12.16 -36.33 6.89
CA ILE A 293 12.21 -36.11 8.33
C ILE A 293 11.47 -37.24 9.06
N SER A 294 11.95 -37.61 10.26
CA SER A 294 11.07 -38.24 11.25
C SER A 294 10.20 -37.16 11.87
N LEU A 295 8.91 -37.45 12.05
CA LEU A 295 8.05 -36.55 12.82
C LEU A 295 8.54 -36.46 14.27
N ASP A 296 8.29 -35.30 14.89
CA ASP A 296 8.78 -34.96 16.22
C ASP A 296 7.84 -33.89 16.80
N ASN A 297 7.81 -33.69 18.12
CA ASN A 297 7.11 -32.55 18.74
C ASN A 297 7.94 -31.26 18.68
N ILE A 298 9.19 -31.35 18.21
CA ILE A 298 10.06 -30.22 17.88
C ILE A 298 10.06 -30.01 16.36
N GLY A 299 9.96 -28.75 15.92
CA GLY A 299 9.94 -28.40 14.49
C GLY A 299 11.16 -28.90 13.72
N LYS A 300 10.92 -29.67 12.65
CA LYS A 300 11.96 -30.12 11.70
C LYS A 300 11.74 -29.49 10.33
N THR A 301 12.84 -29.08 9.69
CA THR A 301 12.80 -28.50 8.34
C THR A 301 12.52 -29.59 7.29
N LEU A 302 11.32 -29.56 6.72
CA LEU A 302 10.87 -30.48 5.68
C LEU A 302 11.44 -30.11 4.31
N MET A 303 11.54 -28.82 4.02
CA MET A 303 12.02 -28.30 2.75
C MET A 303 12.49 -26.86 2.85
N ILE A 304 13.34 -26.47 1.92
CA ILE A 304 13.88 -25.13 1.76
C ILE A 304 13.71 -24.72 0.30
N LYS A 305 13.06 -23.58 0.06
CA LYS A 305 13.00 -22.91 -1.24
C LYS A 305 14.00 -21.76 -1.23
N ASP A 306 15.00 -21.89 -2.08
CA ASP A 306 16.06 -20.90 -2.25
C ASP A 306 15.90 -20.05 -3.51
N GLY A 307 16.57 -18.90 -3.52
CA GLY A 307 16.57 -17.96 -4.63
C GLY A 307 15.25 -17.22 -4.82
N TRP A 308 15.16 -16.41 -5.86
CA TRP A 308 13.96 -15.66 -6.19
C TRP A 308 12.75 -16.59 -6.34
N THR A 309 11.64 -16.24 -5.70
CA THR A 309 10.40 -17.01 -5.74
C THR A 309 9.37 -16.23 -6.56
N ASP A 310 8.80 -16.92 -7.55
CA ASP A 310 7.72 -16.38 -8.37
C ASP A 310 6.49 -16.10 -7.48
N PRO A 311 5.81 -14.95 -7.63
CA PRO A 311 4.56 -14.69 -6.93
C PRO A 311 3.45 -15.72 -7.22
N ASN A 312 3.60 -16.59 -8.21
CA ASN A 312 2.66 -17.66 -8.51
C ASN A 312 2.68 -18.78 -7.44
N PRO A 313 1.53 -19.38 -7.10
CA PRO A 313 1.48 -20.52 -6.20
C PRO A 313 2.23 -21.73 -6.79
N VAL A 314 3.00 -22.40 -5.95
CA VAL A 314 3.66 -23.66 -6.27
C VAL A 314 3.17 -24.77 -5.34
N TYR A 315 3.30 -26.01 -5.80
CA TYR A 315 2.74 -27.18 -5.14
C TYR A 315 3.81 -28.21 -4.82
N TYR A 316 3.60 -28.93 -3.72
CA TYR A 316 4.45 -30.04 -3.30
C TYR A 316 3.61 -31.26 -2.99
N ASN A 317 4.14 -32.43 -3.34
CA ASN A 317 3.59 -33.70 -2.87
C ASN A 317 4.08 -33.95 -1.45
N LEU A 318 3.22 -34.56 -0.63
CA LEU A 318 3.58 -35.00 0.73
C LEU A 318 3.50 -36.52 0.77
N LYS A 319 4.59 -37.17 1.17
CA LYS A 319 4.65 -38.62 1.36
C LYS A 319 4.87 -38.95 2.83
N TYR A 320 3.92 -39.66 3.42
CA TYR A 320 4.01 -40.24 4.75
C TYR A 320 4.30 -41.72 4.63
N PHE A 321 5.25 -42.24 5.40
CA PHE A 321 5.57 -43.66 5.34
C PHE A 321 6.24 -44.17 6.61
N THR A 322 6.23 -45.48 6.79
CA THR A 322 6.96 -46.18 7.85
C THR A 322 8.16 -46.92 7.29
N MET A 323 9.10 -47.28 8.15
CA MET A 323 10.23 -48.10 7.73
C MET A 323 9.81 -49.59 7.61
N PRO A 324 10.46 -50.36 6.72
CA PRO A 324 10.35 -51.82 6.71
C PRO A 324 10.64 -52.41 8.09
N ASN A 325 9.83 -53.38 8.51
CA ASN A 325 9.97 -54.09 9.79
C ASN A 325 10.01 -53.17 11.03
N ASP A 326 9.27 -52.06 11.01
CA ASP A 326 9.20 -51.14 12.16
C ASP A 326 8.45 -51.78 13.33
N THR A 327 9.21 -52.12 14.38
CA THR A 327 8.71 -52.77 15.59
C THR A 327 7.71 -51.93 16.38
N ASN A 328 7.65 -50.61 16.16
CA ASN A 328 6.65 -49.76 16.79
C ASN A 328 5.23 -50.10 16.31
N PHE A 329 5.09 -50.58 15.06
CA PHE A 329 3.79 -50.94 14.49
C PHE A 329 3.51 -52.44 14.59
N SER A 330 4.50 -53.31 14.41
CA SER A 330 4.28 -54.76 14.48
C SER A 330 3.95 -55.27 15.90
N ASN A 331 4.40 -54.55 16.94
CA ASN A 331 4.11 -54.88 18.33
C ASN A 331 2.93 -54.08 18.90
N ALA A 332 2.40 -53.10 18.15
CA ALA A 332 1.27 -52.29 18.61
C ALA A 332 -0.05 -53.03 18.47
N ARG A 333 -0.97 -52.78 19.40
CA ARG A 333 -2.33 -53.28 19.31
C ARG A 333 -3.07 -52.58 18.18
N SER A 334 -3.81 -53.33 17.36
CA SER A 334 -4.62 -52.78 16.27
C SER A 334 -5.61 -51.74 16.79
N GLY A 335 -5.67 -50.59 16.12
CA GLY A 335 -6.53 -49.48 16.49
C GLY A 335 -6.09 -48.19 15.81
N ASN A 336 -6.81 -47.10 16.08
CA ASN A 336 -6.49 -45.79 15.54
C ASN A 336 -5.53 -45.05 16.47
N TYR A 337 -4.48 -44.49 15.88
CA TYR A 337 -3.46 -43.68 16.54
C TYR A 337 -3.42 -42.33 15.84
N THR A 338 -3.69 -41.24 16.55
CA THR A 338 -3.88 -39.92 15.96
C THR A 338 -2.92 -38.87 16.54
N THR A 339 -2.56 -37.88 15.73
CA THR A 339 -1.80 -36.70 16.14
C THR A 339 -2.16 -35.54 15.23
N THR A 340 -1.87 -34.31 15.64
CA THR A 340 -2.05 -33.13 14.81
C THR A 340 -0.68 -32.60 14.39
N LEU A 341 -0.52 -32.34 13.09
CA LEU A 341 0.68 -31.71 12.55
C LEU A 341 0.45 -30.23 12.30
N THR A 342 1.44 -29.41 12.68
CA THR A 342 1.51 -27.99 12.34
C THR A 342 2.61 -27.78 11.31
N TYR A 343 2.25 -27.16 10.20
CA TYR A 343 3.18 -26.70 9.18
C TYR A 343 3.40 -25.20 9.35
N THR A 344 4.65 -24.77 9.35
CA THR A 344 5.04 -23.36 9.49
C THR A 344 5.94 -22.98 8.35
N MET A 345 5.64 -21.86 7.71
CA MET A 345 6.51 -21.21 6.74
C MET A 345 7.30 -20.12 7.46
N GLU A 346 8.62 -20.17 7.36
CA GLU A 346 9.53 -19.19 7.94
C GLU A 346 10.41 -18.59 6.82
N PRO A 347 10.71 -17.28 6.85
CA PRO A 347 11.74 -16.70 6.01
C PRO A 347 13.08 -17.43 6.21
N LYS A 348 13.86 -17.54 5.13
CA LYS A 348 15.20 -18.16 5.19
C LYS A 348 16.29 -17.13 5.46
#